data_AF-A0A928PGJ4-F1
#
_entry.id   AF-A0A928PGJ4-F1
#
_cell.length_a   1.000
_cell.length_b   1.000
_cell.length_c   1.000
_cell.angle_alpha   90.00
_cell.angle_beta   90.00
_cell.angle_gamma   90.00
#
_symmetry.space_group_name_H-M   'P 1'
#
loop_
_entity.id
_entity.type
_entity.pdbx_description
1 polymer ?
#
loop_
_entity_poly.entity_id
_entity_poly.type
_entity_poly.pdbx_seq_one_letter_code
_entity_poly.pdbx_strand_id
1 'polypeptide(L)'
;MKRVLSLVFIVCLLTSVLSVIPVSASITGVLDFIIINDKITIKGCLNKNITELVIPEDFYGDTFVAIDAQAFSDCKNLTSVTIPESVTQIGFSAFSGCENLVNINIPSGVTEIKSSMFRGCKKLADITLPENLTKIAENAFKDCTSLTSIDIPASVTQIGDDVFYGCESLENINVAPDNNVFSGVDGVLVNEKESTLLHYPAANKRTSYTVADGIVAIERAAFMSCENLTEVTISDSVTSIGVSAFYGCNNLQNITMSKNLTELGPSAFYCCKALKDITIPDGVTSIKFNTFYLCSGLESITLSKNLTAIGQHAFKGCSSLKSIDIPNGVTVIEPVSFSDCKSLESVTLPSNLTSIGDNAFSLCESLTEVIIPDGVTFIDSSAFYYCRKLMTVVIPESVTEIVRSAFSQDDNLTIYGFEGSVAEVYARENRIPFVAIVDYETGDADMDGEITIKDATAIQKHLALIEVLEGEALSLADYDEDGVVTIKDATEIQKFIAGII
;
A
#
# COMPACT_ATOMS: atom_id res chain seq x y z
N MET A 1 -20.40 -41.85 -17.23
CA MET A 1 -20.02 -43.20 -16.72
C MET A 1 -18.66 -43.08 -16.04
N LYS A 2 -18.67 -42.80 -14.73
CA LYS A 2 -17.64 -43.03 -13.69
C LYS A 2 -18.04 -42.18 -12.48
N ARG A 3 -18.81 -42.81 -11.59
CA ARG A 3 -19.13 -42.32 -10.25
C ARG A 3 -17.89 -42.51 -9.39
N VAL A 4 -17.39 -41.45 -8.75
CA VAL A 4 -16.42 -41.59 -7.65
C VAL A 4 -17.25 -41.61 -6.37
N LEU A 5 -17.39 -42.81 -5.81
CA LEU A 5 -17.87 -43.05 -4.46
C LEU A 5 -16.80 -42.48 -3.51
N SER A 6 -17.11 -41.43 -2.77
CA SER A 6 -16.30 -41.06 -1.59
C SER A 6 -16.78 -41.92 -0.42
N LEU A 7 -15.95 -42.90 -0.07
CA LEU A 7 -16.16 -43.82 1.04
C LEU A 7 -15.66 -43.10 2.31
N VAL A 8 -16.57 -42.53 3.10
CA VAL A 8 -16.25 -42.00 4.43
C VAL A 8 -15.89 -43.18 5.33
N PHE A 9 -14.60 -43.32 5.64
CA PHE A 9 -14.11 -44.27 6.62
C PHE A 9 -14.43 -43.75 8.01
N ILE A 10 -15.44 -44.36 8.65
CA ILE A 10 -15.67 -44.28 10.08
C ILE A 10 -14.48 -44.96 10.77
N VAL A 11 -13.61 -44.19 11.41
CA VAL A 11 -12.61 -44.74 12.34
C VAL A 11 -13.30 -44.88 13.71
N CYS A 12 -14.03 -45.98 13.87
CA CYS A 12 -14.30 -46.57 15.17
C CYS A 12 -13.05 -47.36 15.58
N LEU A 13 -12.29 -46.86 16.56
CA LEU A 13 -11.31 -47.66 17.29
C LEU A 13 -11.45 -47.40 18.79
N LEU A 14 -12.42 -48.10 19.38
CA LEU A 14 -12.34 -48.55 20.77
C LEU A 14 -11.32 -49.69 20.82
N THR A 15 -10.23 -49.52 21.57
CA THR A 15 -9.97 -50.23 22.83
C THR A 15 -8.52 -50.01 23.29
N SER A 16 -8.34 -49.35 24.43
CA SER A 16 -7.46 -49.86 25.49
C SER A 16 -7.97 -49.33 26.82
N VAL A 17 -8.39 -50.25 27.68
CA VAL A 17 -8.91 -49.99 29.03
C VAL A 17 -7.76 -49.52 29.91
N LEU A 18 -7.75 -48.23 30.27
CA LEU A 18 -7.11 -47.72 31.49
C LEU A 18 -8.09 -46.77 32.18
N SER A 19 -8.50 -47.15 33.39
CA SER A 19 -9.31 -46.41 34.38
C SER A 19 -10.39 -45.47 33.83
N VAL A 20 -11.64 -45.94 33.84
CA VAL A 20 -12.83 -45.10 33.70
C VAL A 20 -12.92 -44.19 34.93
N ILE A 21 -12.23 -43.05 34.88
CA ILE A 21 -12.66 -41.87 35.62
C ILE A 21 -13.90 -41.36 34.86
N PRO A 22 -15.05 -41.17 35.50
CA PRO A 22 -16.19 -40.57 34.80
C PRO A 22 -15.75 -39.20 34.27
N VAL A 23 -15.96 -38.95 32.97
CA VAL A 23 -15.62 -37.69 32.27
C VAL A 23 -16.20 -36.47 33.02
N SER A 24 -17.26 -36.65 33.82
CA SER A 24 -17.88 -35.61 34.66
C SER A 24 -17.00 -35.10 35.81
N ALA A 25 -15.92 -35.77 36.22
CA ALA A 25 -14.98 -35.23 37.23
C ALA A 25 -13.86 -34.36 36.62
N SER A 26 -13.76 -34.30 35.28
CA SER A 26 -12.57 -33.84 34.55
C SER A 26 -12.59 -32.37 34.09
N ILE A 27 -13.72 -31.67 34.17
CA ILE A 27 -13.81 -30.25 33.78
C ILE A 27 -13.75 -29.28 34.97
N THR A 28 -13.98 -29.77 36.19
CA THR A 28 -13.92 -28.98 37.42
C THR A 28 -12.47 -28.55 37.70
N GLY A 29 -12.22 -27.24 37.79
CA GLY A 29 -10.86 -26.67 37.90
C GLY A 29 -10.14 -26.46 36.56
N VAL A 30 -10.75 -26.90 35.46
CA VAL A 30 -10.29 -26.64 34.09
C VAL A 30 -11.11 -25.53 33.47
N LEU A 31 -12.44 -25.57 33.62
CA LEU A 31 -13.38 -24.61 33.05
C LEU A 31 -14.00 -23.74 34.15
N ASP A 32 -14.21 -22.48 33.80
CA ASP A 32 -15.13 -21.56 34.47
C ASP A 32 -16.45 -21.59 33.70
N PHE A 33 -17.57 -21.82 34.40
CA PHE A 33 -18.89 -21.93 33.80
C PHE A 33 -20.00 -21.56 34.77
N ILE A 34 -21.15 -21.19 34.22
CA ILE A 34 -22.37 -20.92 34.98
C ILE A 34 -23.48 -21.88 34.55
N ILE A 35 -24.39 -22.17 35.47
CA ILE A 35 -25.57 -23.00 35.24
C ILE A 35 -26.81 -22.15 35.48
N ILE A 36 -27.68 -22.03 34.48
CA ILE A 36 -28.97 -21.32 34.56
C ILE A 36 -30.03 -22.18 33.89
N ASN A 37 -31.06 -22.60 34.65
CA ASN A 37 -32.17 -23.42 34.14
C ASN A 37 -31.68 -24.64 33.34
N ASP A 38 -30.83 -25.46 33.98
CA ASP A 38 -30.25 -26.70 33.44
C ASP A 38 -29.36 -26.52 32.19
N LYS A 39 -28.93 -25.27 31.92
CA LYS A 39 -28.06 -24.93 30.78
C LYS A 39 -26.73 -24.36 31.27
N ILE A 40 -25.65 -24.91 30.73
CA ILE A 40 -24.28 -24.53 31.04
C ILE A 40 -23.73 -23.60 29.97
N THR A 41 -23.16 -22.49 30.42
CA THR A 41 -22.37 -21.59 29.58
C THR A 41 -20.94 -21.54 30.09
N ILE A 42 -19.99 -21.92 29.23
CA ILE A 42 -18.56 -21.83 29.56
C ILE A 42 -18.14 -20.36 29.49
N LYS A 43 -17.64 -19.83 30.61
CA LYS A 43 -17.14 -18.46 30.74
C LYS A 43 -15.65 -18.35 30.48
N GLY A 44 -14.90 -19.42 30.71
CA GLY A 44 -13.46 -19.41 30.50
C GLY A 44 -12.77 -20.75 30.69
N CYS A 45 -11.52 -20.82 30.27
CA CYS A 45 -10.59 -21.89 30.59
C CYS A 45 -9.63 -21.40 31.68
N LEU A 46 -9.76 -21.97 32.87
CA LEU A 46 -8.94 -21.69 34.04
C LEU A 46 -7.54 -22.31 33.90
N ASN A 47 -7.45 -23.51 33.32
CA ASN A 47 -6.18 -24.18 33.10
C ASN A 47 -5.58 -23.85 31.72
N LYS A 48 -4.81 -22.76 31.63
CA LYS A 48 -4.13 -22.35 30.39
C LYS A 48 -3.03 -23.32 29.89
N ASN A 49 -2.68 -24.34 30.68
CA ASN A 49 -1.74 -25.39 30.30
C ASN A 49 -2.43 -26.63 29.71
N ILE A 50 -3.75 -26.64 29.59
CA ILE A 50 -4.47 -27.76 28.99
C ILE A 50 -4.03 -27.99 27.55
N THR A 51 -3.80 -29.26 27.20
CA THR A 51 -3.41 -29.68 25.85
C THR A 51 -4.55 -30.28 25.07
N GLU A 52 -5.46 -30.99 25.73
CA GLU A 52 -6.64 -31.61 25.12
C GLU A 52 -7.84 -31.41 26.04
N LEU A 53 -8.98 -31.07 25.46
CA LEU A 53 -10.23 -30.87 26.21
C LEU A 53 -11.39 -31.58 25.52
N VAL A 54 -12.13 -32.37 26.29
CA VAL A 54 -13.42 -32.93 25.86
C VAL A 54 -14.50 -32.31 26.73
N ILE A 55 -15.35 -31.47 26.14
CA ILE A 55 -16.54 -30.95 26.82
C ILE A 55 -17.62 -32.04 26.73
N PRO A 56 -18.12 -32.59 27.86
CA PRO A 56 -19.13 -33.64 27.83
C PRO A 56 -20.49 -33.09 27.37
N GLU A 57 -21.39 -33.97 26.93
CA GLU A 57 -22.77 -33.60 26.56
C GLU A 57 -23.53 -32.99 27.75
N ASP A 58 -23.35 -33.55 28.94
CA ASP A 58 -23.95 -33.06 30.18
C ASP A 58 -22.95 -33.04 31.34
N PHE A 59 -23.28 -32.26 32.37
CA PHE A 59 -22.59 -32.24 33.64
C PHE A 59 -23.62 -32.26 34.76
N TYR A 60 -23.79 -33.44 35.38
CA TYR A 60 -24.82 -33.70 36.41
C TYR A 60 -26.25 -33.45 35.93
N GLY A 61 -26.53 -33.72 34.65
CA GLY A 61 -27.85 -33.50 34.04
C GLY A 61 -28.04 -32.12 33.41
N ASP A 62 -27.13 -31.17 33.66
CA ASP A 62 -27.14 -29.85 33.02
C ASP A 62 -26.42 -29.91 31.66
N THR A 63 -26.94 -29.25 30.64
CA THR A 63 -26.47 -29.38 29.24
C THR A 63 -25.59 -28.19 28.82
N PHE A 64 -24.46 -28.42 28.15
CA PHE A 64 -23.66 -27.35 27.56
C PHE A 64 -24.34 -26.74 26.34
N VAL A 65 -24.61 -25.43 26.37
CA VAL A 65 -25.32 -24.75 25.27
C VAL A 65 -24.54 -23.60 24.65
N ALA A 66 -23.54 -23.07 25.36
CA ALA A 66 -22.83 -21.88 24.93
C ALA A 66 -21.38 -21.83 25.44
N ILE A 67 -20.53 -21.17 24.66
CA ILE A 67 -19.17 -20.76 25.00
C ILE A 67 -19.12 -19.24 24.86
N ASP A 68 -18.80 -18.53 25.93
CA ASP A 68 -18.72 -17.08 25.93
C ASP A 68 -17.53 -16.55 25.10
N ALA A 69 -17.54 -15.25 24.88
CA ALA A 69 -16.44 -14.56 24.24
C ALA A 69 -15.12 -14.80 24.99
N GLN A 70 -14.03 -14.98 24.25
CA GLN A 70 -12.68 -15.17 24.77
C GLN A 70 -12.48 -16.36 25.73
N ALA A 71 -13.44 -17.28 25.86
CA ALA A 71 -13.39 -18.34 26.87
C ALA A 71 -12.08 -19.17 26.81
N PHE A 72 -11.60 -19.49 25.61
CA PHE A 72 -10.35 -20.20 25.37
C PHE A 72 -9.25 -19.30 24.79
N SER A 73 -9.39 -17.97 24.83
CA SER A 73 -8.37 -17.05 24.31
C SER A 73 -7.02 -17.32 24.97
N ASP A 74 -5.97 -17.34 24.15
CA ASP A 74 -4.59 -17.60 24.54
C ASP A 74 -4.36 -18.91 25.30
N CYS A 75 -5.23 -19.91 25.13
CA CYS A 75 -4.94 -21.29 25.50
C CYS A 75 -3.90 -21.88 24.53
N LYS A 76 -2.67 -21.34 24.56
CA LYS A 76 -1.61 -21.60 23.58
C LYS A 76 -1.19 -23.06 23.51
N ASN A 77 -1.37 -23.83 24.59
CA ASN A 77 -1.02 -25.25 24.65
C ASN A 77 -2.14 -26.16 24.15
N LEU A 78 -3.36 -25.66 23.96
CA LEU A 78 -4.49 -26.44 23.50
C LEU A 78 -4.25 -26.92 22.07
N THR A 79 -4.29 -28.23 21.87
CA THR A 79 -4.08 -28.91 20.59
C THR A 79 -5.38 -29.44 19.98
N SER A 80 -6.35 -29.81 20.82
CA SER A 80 -7.68 -30.23 20.39
C SER A 80 -8.75 -29.90 21.43
N VAL A 81 -9.93 -29.52 20.95
CA VAL A 81 -11.13 -29.39 21.78
C VAL A 81 -12.31 -30.09 21.11
N THR A 82 -13.02 -30.94 21.87
CA THR A 82 -14.29 -31.53 21.45
C THR A 82 -15.43 -30.73 22.08
N ILE A 83 -16.34 -30.24 21.24
CA ILE A 83 -17.51 -29.45 21.63
C ILE A 83 -18.75 -30.30 21.34
N PRO A 84 -19.70 -30.47 22.29
CA PRO A 84 -20.91 -31.25 22.07
C PRO A 84 -21.89 -30.54 21.13
N GLU A 85 -22.73 -31.30 20.42
CA GLU A 85 -23.70 -30.77 19.44
C GLU A 85 -24.77 -29.87 20.07
N SER A 86 -24.97 -29.98 21.39
CA SER A 86 -25.87 -29.13 22.17
C SER A 86 -25.40 -27.67 22.25
N VAL A 87 -24.12 -27.39 22.00
CA VAL A 87 -23.59 -26.02 21.95
C VAL A 87 -23.99 -25.35 20.64
N THR A 88 -24.78 -24.28 20.74
CA THR A 88 -25.30 -23.53 19.58
C THR A 88 -24.73 -22.11 19.48
N GLN A 89 -24.02 -21.66 20.52
CA GLN A 89 -23.48 -20.30 20.58
C GLN A 89 -22.01 -20.32 21.00
N ILE A 90 -21.15 -19.73 20.18
CA ILE A 90 -19.73 -19.53 20.48
C ILE A 90 -19.42 -18.04 20.32
N GLY A 91 -18.83 -17.43 21.34
CA GLY A 91 -18.53 -16.01 21.42
C GLY A 91 -17.40 -15.54 20.49
N PHE A 92 -17.27 -14.21 20.35
CA PHE A 92 -16.15 -13.62 19.61
C PHE A 92 -14.83 -13.96 20.28
N SER A 93 -13.77 -14.12 19.48
CA SER A 93 -12.42 -14.48 19.95
C SER A 93 -12.34 -15.72 20.84
N ALA A 94 -13.34 -16.60 20.83
CA ALA A 94 -13.42 -17.73 21.77
C ALA A 94 -12.15 -18.60 21.77
N PHE A 95 -11.53 -18.81 20.61
CA PHE A 95 -10.29 -19.59 20.44
C PHE A 95 -9.13 -18.74 19.89
N SER A 96 -9.22 -17.40 20.02
CA SER A 96 -8.16 -16.50 19.56
C SER A 96 -6.84 -16.80 20.28
N GLY A 97 -5.73 -16.90 19.56
CA GLY A 97 -4.41 -17.16 20.14
C GLY A 97 -4.21 -18.60 20.63
N CYS A 98 -5.09 -19.54 20.30
CA CYS A 98 -4.83 -20.98 20.49
C CYS A 98 -3.80 -21.48 19.45
N GLU A 99 -2.54 -21.04 19.60
CA GLU A 99 -1.49 -21.19 18.58
C GLU A 99 -1.18 -22.65 18.21
N ASN A 100 -1.40 -23.60 19.12
CA ASN A 100 -1.17 -25.03 18.87
C ASN A 100 -2.44 -25.83 18.51
N LEU A 101 -3.61 -25.20 18.38
CA LEU A 101 -4.85 -25.89 18.05
C LEU A 101 -4.74 -26.46 16.63
N VAL A 102 -4.86 -27.78 16.50
CA VAL A 102 -4.72 -28.48 15.21
C VAL A 102 -6.08 -28.79 14.62
N ASN A 103 -7.00 -29.27 15.45
CA ASN A 103 -8.33 -29.71 15.03
C ASN A 103 -9.40 -29.17 15.98
N ILE A 104 -10.49 -28.69 15.39
CA ILE A 104 -11.72 -28.33 16.10
C ILE A 104 -12.91 -28.63 15.21
N ASN A 105 -13.92 -29.29 15.76
CA ASN A 105 -15.20 -29.47 15.10
C ASN A 105 -16.18 -28.43 15.64
N ILE A 106 -16.79 -27.67 14.74
CA ILE A 106 -17.81 -26.70 15.09
C ILE A 106 -19.17 -27.40 15.09
N PRO A 107 -19.95 -27.37 16.18
CA PRO A 107 -21.27 -27.98 16.23
C PRO A 107 -22.22 -27.51 15.13
N SER A 108 -23.09 -28.41 14.66
CA SER A 108 -24.04 -28.15 13.56
C SER A 108 -25.06 -27.04 13.85
N GLY A 109 -25.31 -26.76 15.13
CA GLY A 109 -26.20 -25.70 15.59
C GLY A 109 -25.60 -24.29 15.59
N VAL A 110 -24.30 -24.15 15.33
CA VAL A 110 -23.63 -22.84 15.24
C VAL A 110 -23.89 -22.22 13.86
N THR A 111 -24.50 -21.04 13.86
CA THR A 111 -24.89 -20.33 12.62
C THR A 111 -23.96 -19.18 12.24
N GLU A 112 -23.03 -18.78 13.10
CA GLU A 112 -22.07 -17.69 12.84
C GLU A 112 -20.68 -18.02 13.40
N ILE A 113 -19.65 -17.86 12.58
CA ILE A 113 -18.27 -17.75 13.04
C ILE A 113 -18.03 -16.30 13.40
N LYS A 114 -18.03 -15.98 14.69
CA LYS A 114 -17.89 -14.62 15.22
C LYS A 114 -16.49 -14.04 15.02
N SER A 115 -16.40 -12.72 15.18
CA SER A 115 -15.20 -11.95 14.94
C SER A 115 -13.99 -12.51 15.67
N SER A 116 -12.88 -12.67 14.96
CA SER A 116 -11.61 -13.21 15.48
C SER A 116 -11.70 -14.57 16.19
N MET A 117 -12.75 -15.38 15.98
CA MET A 117 -12.98 -16.62 16.74
C MET A 117 -11.76 -17.56 16.74
N PHE A 118 -11.09 -17.73 15.60
CA PHE A 118 -9.91 -18.56 15.42
C PHE A 118 -8.64 -17.75 15.11
N ARG A 119 -8.66 -16.43 15.37
CA ARG A 119 -7.52 -15.57 15.07
C ARG A 119 -6.24 -16.11 15.71
N GLY A 120 -5.19 -16.31 14.93
CA GLY A 120 -3.89 -16.77 15.42
C GLY A 120 -3.86 -18.24 15.86
N CYS A 121 -4.84 -19.06 15.44
CA CYS A 121 -4.74 -20.52 15.51
C CYS A 121 -3.73 -21.03 14.48
N LYS A 122 -2.45 -20.77 14.72
CA LYS A 122 -1.36 -20.94 13.74
C LYS A 122 -1.20 -22.37 13.23
N LYS A 123 -1.53 -23.39 14.03
CA LYS A 123 -1.47 -24.82 13.64
C LYS A 123 -2.77 -25.41 13.11
N LEU A 124 -3.85 -24.61 13.03
CA LEU A 124 -5.12 -25.07 12.50
C LEU A 124 -4.96 -25.24 10.99
N ALA A 125 -4.86 -26.48 10.54
CA ALA A 125 -4.55 -26.81 9.15
C ALA A 125 -5.78 -27.08 8.30
N ASP A 126 -6.87 -27.51 8.95
CA ASP A 126 -8.16 -27.82 8.35
C ASP A 126 -9.28 -27.48 9.35
N ILE A 127 -10.44 -27.09 8.83
CA ILE A 127 -11.65 -26.85 9.63
C ILE A 127 -12.90 -27.11 8.78
N THR A 128 -13.81 -27.90 9.31
CA THR A 128 -15.13 -28.10 8.71
C THR A 128 -16.12 -27.06 9.23
N LEU A 129 -16.70 -26.28 8.33
CA LEU A 129 -17.74 -25.30 8.65
C LEU A 129 -19.13 -25.97 8.71
N PRO A 130 -20.02 -25.58 9.64
CA PRO A 130 -21.38 -26.13 9.74
C PRO A 130 -22.23 -25.87 8.48
N GLU A 131 -23.06 -26.83 8.08
CA GLU A 131 -23.93 -26.69 6.90
C GLU A 131 -24.99 -25.58 7.02
N ASN A 132 -25.35 -25.17 8.24
CA ASN A 132 -26.32 -24.10 8.50
C ASN A 132 -25.65 -22.74 8.79
N LEU A 133 -24.34 -22.63 8.55
CA LEU A 133 -23.57 -21.41 8.81
C LEU A 133 -24.01 -20.29 7.87
N THR A 134 -24.47 -19.17 8.39
CA THR A 134 -24.95 -18.05 7.58
C THR A 134 -23.93 -16.92 7.44
N LYS A 135 -22.96 -16.83 8.36
CA LYS A 135 -22.01 -15.71 8.44
C LYS A 135 -20.64 -16.12 8.97
N ILE A 136 -19.60 -15.54 8.36
CA ILE A 136 -18.22 -15.56 8.83
C ILE A 136 -17.79 -14.11 9.08
N ALA A 137 -17.62 -13.71 10.34
CA ALA A 137 -17.35 -12.32 10.71
C ALA A 137 -15.86 -11.96 10.61
N GLU A 138 -15.56 -10.66 10.77
CA GLU A 138 -14.24 -10.10 10.51
C GLU A 138 -13.10 -10.78 11.30
N ASN A 139 -11.96 -10.94 10.64
CA ASN A 139 -10.75 -11.57 11.20
C ASN A 139 -10.92 -13.01 11.70
N ALA A 140 -12.02 -13.72 11.37
CA ALA A 140 -12.35 -15.03 11.93
C ALA A 140 -11.20 -16.05 11.89
N PHE A 141 -10.46 -16.13 10.77
CA PHE A 141 -9.31 -17.01 10.57
C PHE A 141 -8.00 -16.24 10.37
N LYS A 142 -7.95 -14.97 10.78
CA LYS A 142 -6.75 -14.14 10.62
C LYS A 142 -5.54 -14.79 11.30
N ASP A 143 -4.40 -14.79 10.63
CA ASP A 143 -3.14 -15.37 11.10
C ASP A 143 -3.22 -16.91 11.35
N CYS A 144 -4.20 -17.61 10.76
CA CYS A 144 -4.22 -19.09 10.68
C CYS A 144 -3.21 -19.57 9.62
N THR A 145 -1.93 -19.45 9.96
CA THR A 145 -0.80 -19.63 9.03
C THR A 145 -0.64 -21.05 8.48
N SER A 146 -1.23 -22.09 9.09
CA SER A 146 -1.21 -23.47 8.58
C SER A 146 -2.46 -23.87 7.79
N LEU A 147 -3.51 -23.03 7.74
CA LEU A 147 -4.76 -23.38 7.04
C LEU A 147 -4.48 -23.50 5.54
N THR A 148 -4.73 -24.68 4.96
CA THR A 148 -4.36 -24.97 3.55
C THR A 148 -5.53 -24.85 2.58
N SER A 149 -6.74 -25.16 3.04
CA SER A 149 -7.98 -24.97 2.29
C SER A 149 -9.14 -24.73 3.22
N ILE A 150 -10.21 -24.14 2.70
CA ILE A 150 -11.48 -24.00 3.41
C ILE A 150 -12.64 -24.09 2.43
N ASP A 151 -13.70 -24.78 2.84
CA ASP A 151 -14.94 -24.92 2.09
C ASP A 151 -16.00 -23.98 2.68
N ILE A 152 -16.51 -23.05 1.87
CA ILE A 152 -17.58 -22.13 2.24
C ILE A 152 -18.94 -22.78 1.91
N PRO A 153 -19.81 -23.06 2.92
CA PRO A 153 -21.11 -23.67 2.70
C PRO A 153 -22.08 -22.83 1.86
N ALA A 154 -23.07 -23.48 1.26
CA ALA A 154 -24.10 -22.83 0.44
C ALA A 154 -24.95 -21.80 1.22
N SER A 155 -25.08 -22.01 2.53
CA SER A 155 -25.85 -21.18 3.44
C SER A 155 -25.17 -19.85 3.80
N VAL A 156 -23.86 -19.70 3.54
CA VAL A 156 -23.11 -18.49 3.90
C VAL A 156 -23.52 -17.34 2.99
N THR A 157 -24.00 -16.27 3.61
CA THR A 157 -24.48 -15.06 2.91
C THR A 157 -23.68 -13.81 3.25
N GLN A 158 -22.80 -13.89 4.24
CA GLN A 158 -21.98 -12.77 4.70
C GLN A 158 -20.57 -13.26 5.10
N ILE A 159 -19.55 -12.61 4.55
CA ILE A 159 -18.14 -12.80 4.90
C ILE A 159 -17.60 -11.40 5.21
N GLY A 160 -17.07 -11.22 6.42
CA GLY A 160 -16.50 -9.96 6.88
C GLY A 160 -15.07 -9.74 6.39
N ASP A 161 -14.52 -8.58 6.70
CA ASP A 161 -13.17 -8.22 6.27
C ASP A 161 -12.07 -9.07 6.95
N ASP A 162 -10.91 -9.15 6.29
CA ASP A 162 -9.69 -9.78 6.82
C ASP A 162 -9.86 -11.22 7.32
N VAL A 163 -10.92 -11.93 6.91
CA VAL A 163 -11.21 -13.28 7.39
C VAL A 163 -10.01 -14.20 7.22
N PHE A 164 -9.29 -14.08 6.11
CA PHE A 164 -8.09 -14.88 5.77
C PHE A 164 -6.80 -14.05 5.75
N TYR A 165 -6.78 -12.86 6.37
CA TYR A 165 -5.56 -12.05 6.45
C TYR A 165 -4.45 -12.85 7.13
N GLY A 166 -3.27 -12.96 6.51
CA GLY A 166 -2.13 -13.70 7.08
C GLY A 166 -2.27 -15.22 7.06
N CYS A 167 -3.23 -15.79 6.30
CA CYS A 167 -3.30 -17.23 6.04
C CYS A 167 -2.26 -17.65 4.98
N GLU A 168 -0.99 -17.62 5.36
CA GLU A 168 0.15 -17.79 4.45
C GLU A 168 0.22 -19.15 3.73
N SER A 169 -0.37 -20.21 4.28
CA SER A 169 -0.41 -21.55 3.65
C SER A 169 -1.69 -21.83 2.85
N LEU A 170 -2.62 -20.86 2.77
CA LEU A 170 -3.91 -21.08 2.13
C LEU A 170 -3.71 -21.20 0.61
N GLU A 171 -4.02 -22.36 0.06
CA GLU A 171 -3.90 -22.65 -1.37
C GLU A 171 -5.23 -22.42 -2.10
N ASN A 172 -6.36 -22.74 -1.45
CA ASN A 172 -7.69 -22.73 -2.07
C ASN A 172 -8.80 -22.33 -1.10
N ILE A 173 -9.70 -21.46 -1.56
CA ILE A 173 -11.02 -21.25 -0.96
C ILE A 173 -12.05 -21.83 -1.91
N ASN A 174 -12.71 -22.91 -1.50
CA ASN A 174 -13.79 -23.51 -2.30
C ASN A 174 -15.12 -22.94 -1.82
N VAL A 175 -16.06 -22.75 -2.74
CA VAL A 175 -17.42 -22.33 -2.41
C VAL A 175 -18.40 -23.37 -2.93
N ALA A 176 -19.40 -23.72 -2.12
CA ALA A 176 -20.44 -24.66 -2.51
C ALA A 176 -21.13 -24.20 -3.82
N PRO A 177 -21.37 -25.11 -4.80
CA PRO A 177 -21.88 -24.74 -6.12
C PRO A 177 -23.24 -24.04 -6.15
N ASP A 178 -24.02 -24.19 -5.09
CA ASP A 178 -25.35 -23.62 -4.88
C ASP A 178 -25.35 -22.37 -3.98
N ASN A 179 -24.17 -21.89 -3.54
CA ASN A 179 -24.05 -20.58 -2.92
C ASN A 179 -24.45 -19.49 -3.92
N ASN A 180 -25.36 -18.59 -3.52
CA ASN A 180 -25.89 -17.55 -4.40
C ASN A 180 -25.27 -16.16 -4.18
N VAL A 181 -24.29 -16.05 -3.29
CA VAL A 181 -23.58 -14.80 -2.96
C VAL A 181 -22.12 -14.87 -3.38
N PHE A 182 -21.45 -15.98 -3.08
CA PHE A 182 -20.02 -16.14 -3.27
C PHE A 182 -19.70 -17.19 -4.32
N SER A 183 -18.52 -17.08 -4.93
CA SER A 183 -17.93 -18.12 -5.77
C SER A 183 -16.45 -18.33 -5.41
N GLY A 184 -15.95 -19.53 -5.72
CA GLY A 184 -14.59 -19.98 -5.47
C GLY A 184 -13.90 -20.37 -6.76
N VAL A 185 -13.89 -19.48 -7.76
CA VAL A 185 -13.31 -19.78 -9.08
C VAL A 185 -11.79 -19.78 -8.96
N ASP A 186 -11.14 -20.86 -9.41
CA ASP A 186 -9.69 -21.05 -9.28
C ASP A 186 -9.14 -20.99 -7.85
N GLY A 187 -10.01 -21.26 -6.86
CA GLY A 187 -9.69 -21.15 -5.43
C GLY A 187 -9.72 -19.73 -4.88
N VAL A 188 -10.13 -18.74 -5.68
CA VAL A 188 -10.22 -17.32 -5.30
C VAL A 188 -11.64 -17.00 -4.88
N LEU A 189 -11.77 -16.30 -3.74
CA LEU A 189 -13.07 -15.94 -3.18
C LEU A 189 -13.57 -14.62 -3.80
N VAL A 190 -14.75 -14.68 -4.40
CA VAL A 190 -15.43 -13.55 -5.03
C VAL A 190 -16.84 -13.39 -4.44
N ASN A 191 -17.27 -12.15 -4.21
CA ASN A 191 -18.67 -11.82 -3.97
C ASN A 191 -19.33 -11.48 -5.31
N GLU A 192 -20.16 -12.39 -5.82
CA GLU A 192 -20.86 -12.24 -7.10
C GLU A 192 -21.92 -11.15 -7.06
N LYS A 193 -22.56 -10.93 -5.90
CA LYS A 193 -23.60 -9.90 -5.75
C LYS A 193 -23.04 -8.49 -5.76
N GLU A 194 -21.87 -8.30 -5.19
CA GLU A 194 -21.17 -7.01 -5.13
C GLU A 194 -20.13 -6.87 -6.25
N SER A 195 -19.88 -7.95 -7.00
CA SER A 195 -18.85 -8.00 -8.05
C SER A 195 -17.46 -7.66 -7.52
N THR A 196 -17.10 -8.17 -6.34
CA THR A 196 -15.83 -7.86 -5.67
C THR A 196 -14.97 -9.10 -5.47
N LEU A 197 -13.65 -8.97 -5.70
CA LEU A 197 -12.68 -10.00 -5.35
C LEU A 197 -12.30 -9.80 -3.89
N LEU A 198 -12.68 -10.76 -3.03
CA LEU A 198 -12.49 -10.66 -1.59
C LEU A 198 -11.12 -11.16 -1.14
N HIS A 199 -10.68 -12.32 -1.67
CA HIS A 199 -9.42 -12.92 -1.24
C HIS A 199 -8.85 -13.89 -2.27
N TYR A 200 -7.57 -13.69 -2.60
CA TYR A 200 -6.71 -14.61 -3.31
C TYR A 200 -5.85 -15.36 -2.29
N PRO A 201 -5.86 -16.70 -2.27
CA PRO A 201 -5.06 -17.47 -1.32
C PRO A 201 -3.55 -17.29 -1.52
N ALA A 202 -2.83 -16.85 -0.48
CA ALA A 202 -1.41 -16.49 -0.56
C ALA A 202 -0.48 -17.63 -1.07
N ALA A 203 -0.81 -18.89 -0.74
CA ALA A 203 -0.06 -20.07 -1.19
C ALA A 203 -0.61 -20.69 -2.50
N ASN A 204 -1.57 -20.05 -3.18
CA ASN A 204 -2.04 -20.53 -4.47
C ASN A 204 -0.85 -20.65 -5.44
N LYS A 205 -0.75 -21.78 -6.13
CA LYS A 205 0.44 -22.18 -6.91
C LYS A 205 0.55 -21.46 -8.26
N ARG A 206 -0.43 -20.66 -8.65
CA ARG A 206 -0.39 -19.90 -9.91
C ARG A 206 0.67 -18.80 -9.82
N THR A 207 1.39 -18.64 -10.93
CA THR A 207 2.38 -17.56 -11.10
C THR A 207 1.80 -16.35 -11.82
N SER A 208 0.61 -16.49 -12.40
CA SER A 208 -0.12 -15.44 -13.09
C SER A 208 -1.61 -15.50 -12.76
N TYR A 209 -2.26 -14.34 -12.63
CA TYR A 209 -3.70 -14.28 -12.40
C TYR A 209 -4.36 -13.12 -13.17
N THR A 210 -5.56 -13.36 -13.68
CA THR A 210 -6.40 -12.34 -14.31
C THR A 210 -7.61 -12.09 -13.43
N VAL A 211 -7.75 -10.86 -12.92
CA VAL A 211 -9.00 -10.39 -12.32
C VAL A 211 -10.00 -10.21 -13.45
N ALA A 212 -11.01 -11.09 -13.48
CA ALA A 212 -11.91 -11.25 -14.63
C ALA A 212 -12.80 -10.02 -14.88
N ASP A 213 -13.25 -9.89 -16.13
CA ASP A 213 -14.33 -8.97 -16.51
C ASP A 213 -15.56 -9.18 -15.62
N GLY A 214 -16.20 -8.08 -15.24
CA GLY A 214 -17.37 -8.07 -14.36
C GLY A 214 -17.01 -7.75 -12.91
N ILE A 215 -15.78 -8.02 -12.45
CA ILE A 215 -15.31 -7.56 -11.14
C ILE A 215 -15.13 -6.05 -11.17
N VAL A 216 -15.72 -5.35 -10.21
CA VAL A 216 -15.70 -3.88 -10.12
C VAL A 216 -14.74 -3.36 -9.05
N ALA A 217 -14.38 -4.20 -8.07
CA ALA A 217 -13.46 -3.83 -6.99
C ALA A 217 -12.58 -5.01 -6.54
N ILE A 218 -11.35 -4.70 -6.14
CA ILE A 218 -10.45 -5.60 -5.43
C ILE A 218 -10.40 -5.14 -3.99
N GLU A 219 -10.81 -6.00 -3.06
CA GLU A 219 -10.94 -5.63 -1.65
C GLU A 219 -9.59 -5.44 -0.93
N ARG A 220 -9.70 -4.89 0.29
CA ARG A 220 -8.57 -4.73 1.20
C ARG A 220 -7.81 -6.04 1.39
N ALA A 221 -6.49 -5.96 1.24
CA ALA A 221 -5.57 -7.09 1.43
C ALA A 221 -5.88 -8.35 0.60
N ALA A 222 -6.65 -8.22 -0.49
CA ALA A 222 -7.14 -9.37 -1.25
C ALA A 222 -6.02 -10.26 -1.82
N PHE A 223 -4.88 -9.68 -2.21
CA PHE A 223 -3.67 -10.40 -2.69
C PHE A 223 -2.49 -10.25 -1.70
N MET A 224 -2.74 -9.98 -0.43
CA MET A 224 -1.64 -9.78 0.51
C MET A 224 -0.73 -11.01 0.59
N SER A 225 0.59 -10.77 0.54
CA SER A 225 1.65 -11.78 0.65
C SER A 225 1.55 -12.91 -0.39
N CYS A 226 1.00 -12.65 -1.58
CA CYS A 226 0.94 -13.63 -2.66
C CYS A 226 2.32 -13.82 -3.31
N GLU A 227 3.21 -14.55 -2.64
CA GLU A 227 4.61 -14.69 -3.05
C GLU A 227 4.82 -15.55 -4.31
N ASN A 228 3.82 -16.33 -4.73
CA ASN A 228 3.92 -17.10 -5.98
C ASN A 228 3.60 -16.26 -7.22
N LEU A 229 2.84 -15.17 -7.08
CA LEU A 229 2.41 -14.35 -8.22
C LEU A 229 3.58 -13.53 -8.76
N THR A 230 3.77 -13.62 -10.07
CA THR A 230 4.75 -12.85 -10.84
C THR A 230 4.10 -11.87 -11.81
N GLU A 231 2.85 -12.15 -12.19
CA GLU A 231 2.08 -11.35 -13.13
C GLU A 231 0.60 -11.25 -12.72
N VAL A 232 0.04 -10.05 -12.79
CA VAL A 232 -1.39 -9.83 -12.57
C VAL A 232 -1.96 -8.96 -13.70
N THR A 233 -3.08 -9.37 -14.25
CA THR A 233 -3.87 -8.57 -15.20
C THR A 233 -5.18 -8.17 -14.55
N ILE A 234 -5.46 -6.87 -14.46
CA ILE A 234 -6.70 -6.33 -13.93
C ILE A 234 -7.58 -5.87 -15.09
N SER A 235 -8.73 -6.51 -15.27
CA SER A 235 -9.66 -6.16 -16.36
C SER A 235 -10.31 -4.79 -16.16
N ASP A 236 -10.75 -4.19 -17.26
CA ASP A 236 -11.22 -2.80 -17.31
C ASP A 236 -12.52 -2.55 -16.53
N SER A 237 -13.25 -3.58 -16.09
CA SER A 237 -14.40 -3.41 -15.21
C SER A 237 -14.02 -2.94 -13.80
N VAL A 238 -12.78 -3.16 -13.38
CA VAL A 238 -12.31 -2.80 -12.03
C VAL A 238 -12.12 -1.28 -11.94
N THR A 239 -12.77 -0.67 -10.95
CA THR A 239 -12.73 0.78 -10.71
C THR A 239 -12.01 1.14 -9.41
N SER A 240 -11.85 0.18 -8.49
CA SER A 240 -11.14 0.38 -7.22
C SER A 240 -10.23 -0.79 -6.82
N ILE A 241 -9.08 -0.44 -6.23
CA ILE A 241 -8.15 -1.35 -5.58
C ILE A 241 -8.02 -0.92 -4.11
N GLY A 242 -8.32 -1.83 -3.19
CA GLY A 242 -8.39 -1.56 -1.75
C GLY A 242 -7.04 -1.32 -1.07
N VAL A 243 -7.13 -0.97 0.21
CA VAL A 243 -5.97 -0.80 1.11
C VAL A 243 -5.13 -2.07 1.12
N SER A 244 -3.81 -1.95 0.95
CA SER A 244 -2.88 -3.10 1.04
C SER A 244 -3.19 -4.26 0.09
N ALA A 245 -3.96 -4.05 -0.99
CA ALA A 245 -4.46 -5.12 -1.85
C ALA A 245 -3.36 -6.09 -2.31
N PHE A 246 -2.18 -5.59 -2.73
CA PHE A 246 -1.02 -6.37 -3.13
C PHE A 246 0.16 -6.25 -2.15
N TYR A 247 -0.10 -5.88 -0.90
CA TYR A 247 0.95 -5.73 0.12
C TYR A 247 1.80 -7.00 0.21
N GLY A 248 3.11 -6.87 0.09
CA GLY A 248 4.05 -7.98 0.25
C GLY A 248 4.05 -8.99 -0.90
N CYS A 249 3.50 -8.67 -2.07
CA CYS A 249 3.68 -9.48 -3.28
C CYS A 249 5.12 -9.36 -3.81
N ASN A 250 6.09 -9.89 -3.06
CA ASN A 250 7.52 -9.66 -3.27
C ASN A 250 8.03 -10.10 -4.64
N ASN A 251 7.36 -11.06 -5.29
CA ASN A 251 7.75 -11.62 -6.59
C ASN A 251 6.93 -11.09 -7.78
N LEU A 252 5.94 -10.21 -7.53
CA LEU A 252 5.12 -9.59 -8.58
C LEU A 252 6.00 -8.66 -9.41
N GLN A 253 6.20 -9.00 -10.68
CA GLN A 253 7.06 -8.27 -11.60
C GLN A 253 6.25 -7.36 -12.52
N ASN A 254 5.12 -7.86 -13.01
CA ASN A 254 4.31 -7.19 -14.02
C ASN A 254 2.88 -7.04 -13.51
N ILE A 255 2.33 -5.85 -13.61
CA ILE A 255 0.91 -5.61 -13.37
C ILE A 255 0.29 -4.77 -14.47
N THR A 256 -0.77 -5.28 -15.09
CA THR A 256 -1.60 -4.52 -16.03
C THR A 256 -2.78 -3.96 -15.26
N MET A 257 -2.86 -2.63 -15.17
CA MET A 257 -3.92 -1.91 -14.46
C MET A 257 -5.16 -1.74 -15.34
N SER A 258 -6.34 -1.72 -14.73
CA SER A 258 -7.59 -1.33 -15.40
C SER A 258 -7.51 0.12 -15.89
N LYS A 259 -7.89 0.39 -17.13
CA LYS A 259 -7.92 1.78 -17.65
C LYS A 259 -9.01 2.64 -17.00
N ASN A 260 -10.01 2.02 -16.36
CA ASN A 260 -11.12 2.68 -15.70
C ASN A 260 -10.90 2.81 -14.18
N LEU A 261 -9.70 2.52 -13.68
CA LEU A 261 -9.38 2.64 -12.27
C LEU A 261 -9.48 4.10 -11.83
N THR A 262 -10.30 4.35 -10.82
CA THR A 262 -10.47 5.67 -10.19
C THR A 262 -9.90 5.72 -8.78
N GLU A 263 -9.83 4.57 -8.10
CA GLU A 263 -9.35 4.50 -6.72
C GLU A 263 -8.20 3.49 -6.57
N LEU A 264 -7.08 3.99 -6.04
CA LEU A 264 -5.95 3.18 -5.59
C LEU A 264 -5.75 3.38 -4.08
N GLY A 265 -5.91 2.29 -3.33
CA GLY A 265 -5.84 2.29 -1.87
C GLY A 265 -4.45 2.58 -1.31
N PRO A 266 -4.35 3.09 -0.07
CA PRO A 266 -3.08 3.23 0.61
C PRO A 266 -2.35 1.90 0.74
N SER A 267 -1.02 1.94 0.67
CA SER A 267 -0.16 0.74 0.77
C SER A 267 -0.48 -0.37 -0.25
N ALA A 268 -1.22 -0.09 -1.33
CA ALA A 268 -1.71 -1.10 -2.26
C ALA A 268 -0.59 -1.98 -2.83
N PHE A 269 0.59 -1.43 -3.09
CA PHE A 269 1.77 -2.14 -3.60
C PHE A 269 2.95 -2.16 -2.63
N TYR A 270 2.71 -1.93 -1.33
CA TYR A 270 3.77 -1.93 -0.31
C TYR A 270 4.62 -3.21 -0.39
N CYS A 271 5.95 -3.08 -0.41
CA CYS A 271 6.90 -4.18 -0.54
C CYS A 271 6.70 -5.07 -1.80
N CYS A 272 6.19 -4.55 -2.91
CA CYS A 272 6.26 -5.26 -4.20
C CYS A 272 7.69 -5.16 -4.77
N LYS A 273 8.64 -5.87 -4.15
CA LYS A 273 10.08 -5.69 -4.37
C LYS A 273 10.57 -6.06 -5.77
N ALA A 274 9.85 -6.90 -6.49
CA ALA A 274 10.18 -7.31 -7.86
C ALA A 274 9.46 -6.50 -8.95
N LEU A 275 8.54 -5.60 -8.57
CA LEU A 275 7.76 -4.81 -9.53
C LEU A 275 8.71 -3.89 -10.29
N LYS A 276 8.81 -4.04 -11.61
CA LYS A 276 9.79 -3.31 -12.43
C LYS A 276 9.27 -1.99 -12.94
N ASP A 277 8.05 -2.01 -13.46
CA ASP A 277 7.37 -0.84 -14.00
C ASP A 277 5.87 -0.92 -13.74
N ILE A 278 5.23 0.25 -13.72
CA ILE A 278 3.77 0.37 -13.59
C ILE A 278 3.28 1.65 -14.26
N THR A 279 2.12 1.56 -14.93
CA THR A 279 1.39 2.72 -15.45
C THR A 279 0.16 2.96 -14.59
N ILE A 280 0.07 4.15 -14.00
CA ILE A 280 -1.09 4.59 -13.22
C ILE A 280 -2.15 5.16 -14.17
N PRO A 281 -3.36 4.59 -14.21
CA PRO A 281 -4.44 5.06 -15.08
C PRO A 281 -4.86 6.51 -14.79
N ASP A 282 -5.25 7.25 -15.83
CA ASP A 282 -5.65 8.66 -15.75
C ASP A 282 -6.85 8.93 -14.83
N GLY A 283 -7.65 7.91 -14.52
CA GLY A 283 -8.76 8.02 -13.56
C GLY A 283 -8.30 8.17 -12.11
N VAL A 284 -7.06 7.77 -11.78
CA VAL A 284 -6.49 7.89 -10.45
C VAL A 284 -5.98 9.32 -10.24
N THR A 285 -6.53 10.01 -9.23
CA THR A 285 -6.22 11.41 -8.92
C THR A 285 -5.27 11.58 -7.73
N SER A 286 -4.97 10.51 -6.99
CA SER A 286 -3.99 10.56 -5.90
C SER A 286 -3.21 9.26 -5.72
N ILE A 287 -1.92 9.37 -5.40
CA ILE A 287 -1.12 8.27 -4.88
C ILE A 287 -1.15 8.39 -3.36
N LYS A 288 -1.80 7.46 -2.67
CA LYS A 288 -2.03 7.54 -1.22
C LYS A 288 -0.76 7.15 -0.42
N PHE A 289 -0.81 7.32 0.90
CA PHE A 289 0.32 7.03 1.78
C PHE A 289 0.86 5.60 1.57
N ASN A 290 2.19 5.45 1.59
CA ASN A 290 2.91 4.19 1.43
C ASN A 290 2.61 3.35 0.17
N THR A 291 1.92 3.88 -0.86
CA THR A 291 1.40 3.07 -1.98
C THR A 291 2.46 2.16 -2.64
N PHE A 292 3.66 2.67 -2.89
CA PHE A 292 4.82 1.95 -3.45
C PHE A 292 6.00 1.88 -2.46
N TYR A 293 5.74 1.93 -1.15
CA TYR A 293 6.77 1.86 -0.13
C TYR A 293 7.60 0.58 -0.28
N LEU A 294 8.93 0.68 -0.31
CA LEU A 294 9.87 -0.43 -0.52
C LEU A 294 9.59 -1.28 -1.78
N CYS A 295 9.05 -0.68 -2.84
CA CYS A 295 9.10 -1.26 -4.19
C CYS A 295 10.53 -1.14 -4.76
N SER A 296 11.48 -1.84 -4.13
CA SER A 296 12.92 -1.66 -4.39
C SER A 296 13.36 -2.03 -5.80
N GLY A 297 12.56 -2.80 -6.55
CA GLY A 297 12.79 -3.16 -7.95
C GLY A 297 12.14 -2.22 -8.96
N LEU A 298 11.37 -1.23 -8.53
CA LEU A 298 10.67 -0.30 -9.42
C LEU A 298 11.68 0.61 -10.10
N GLU A 299 11.90 0.41 -11.40
CA GLU A 299 12.84 1.18 -12.22
C GLU A 299 12.20 2.41 -12.86
N SER A 300 10.92 2.32 -13.22
CA SER A 300 10.16 3.39 -13.87
C SER A 300 8.68 3.35 -13.49
N ILE A 301 8.05 4.51 -13.42
CA ILE A 301 6.61 4.65 -13.23
C ILE A 301 6.04 5.73 -14.14
N THR A 302 4.90 5.46 -14.78
CA THR A 302 4.10 6.47 -15.47
C THR A 302 2.95 6.90 -14.57
N LEU A 303 2.96 8.16 -14.13
CA LEU A 303 1.89 8.72 -13.30
C LEU A 303 0.70 9.20 -14.14
N SER A 304 -0.48 9.19 -13.53
CA SER A 304 -1.69 9.80 -14.10
C SER A 304 -1.47 11.29 -14.32
N LYS A 305 -1.85 11.82 -15.49
CA LYS A 305 -1.73 13.27 -15.76
C LYS A 305 -2.69 14.13 -14.92
N ASN A 306 -3.71 13.50 -14.33
CA ASN A 306 -4.74 14.14 -13.49
C ASN A 306 -4.41 14.06 -12.00
N LEU A 307 -3.19 13.66 -11.64
CA LEU A 307 -2.78 13.51 -10.25
C LEU A 307 -2.74 14.87 -9.55
N THR A 308 -3.37 14.97 -8.38
CA THR A 308 -3.38 16.18 -7.55
C THR A 308 -2.60 16.03 -6.25
N ALA A 309 -2.24 14.80 -5.86
CA ALA A 309 -1.53 14.54 -4.61
C ALA A 309 -0.66 13.28 -4.66
N ILE A 310 0.52 13.38 -4.01
CA ILE A 310 1.41 12.26 -3.68
C ILE A 310 1.54 12.22 -2.16
N GLY A 311 1.05 11.15 -1.54
CA GLY A 311 0.98 10.99 -0.10
C GLY A 311 2.31 10.66 0.55
N GLN A 312 2.37 10.85 1.87
CA GLN A 312 3.54 10.55 2.70
C GLN A 312 4.11 9.16 2.42
N HIS A 313 5.44 9.07 2.26
CA HIS A 313 6.17 7.84 1.99
C HIS A 313 5.76 7.07 0.72
N ALA A 314 5.02 7.68 -0.21
CA ALA A 314 4.44 6.98 -1.37
C ALA A 314 5.46 6.13 -2.15
N PHE A 315 6.69 6.62 -2.33
CA PHE A 315 7.78 5.98 -3.06
C PHE A 315 9.01 5.74 -2.19
N LYS A 316 8.90 5.82 -0.86
CA LYS A 316 10.06 5.64 0.02
C LYS A 316 10.71 4.29 -0.21
N GLY A 317 12.02 4.27 -0.46
CA GLY A 317 12.79 3.05 -0.69
C GLY A 317 12.53 2.39 -2.04
N CYS A 318 11.99 3.12 -3.03
CA CYS A 318 12.04 2.73 -4.45
C CYS A 318 13.47 2.87 -4.97
N SER A 319 14.39 2.07 -4.44
CA SER A 319 15.83 2.25 -4.59
C SER A 319 16.35 2.09 -6.02
N SER A 320 15.56 1.53 -6.94
CA SER A 320 15.90 1.35 -8.36
C SER A 320 15.27 2.40 -9.28
N LEU A 321 14.41 3.28 -8.77
CA LEU A 321 13.70 4.27 -9.58
C LEU A 321 14.70 5.27 -10.15
N LYS A 322 14.75 5.39 -11.48
CA LYS A 322 15.78 6.19 -12.19
C LYS A 322 15.37 7.63 -12.43
N SER A 323 14.13 7.85 -12.83
CA SER A 323 13.57 9.18 -13.06
C SER A 323 12.09 9.18 -12.72
N ILE A 324 11.56 10.37 -12.41
CA ILE A 324 10.13 10.56 -12.25
C ILE A 324 9.67 11.95 -12.70
N ASP A 325 8.60 11.95 -13.51
CA ASP A 325 7.91 13.17 -13.94
C ASP A 325 6.66 13.37 -13.08
N ILE A 326 6.68 14.37 -12.20
CA ILE A 326 5.56 14.66 -11.31
C ILE A 326 4.55 15.56 -12.04
N PRO A 327 3.26 15.15 -12.17
CA PRO A 327 2.26 15.92 -12.91
C PRO A 327 1.96 17.31 -12.33
N ASN A 328 1.69 18.30 -13.20
CA ASN A 328 1.40 19.69 -12.83
C ASN A 328 0.17 19.90 -11.91
N GLY A 329 -0.69 18.90 -11.74
CA GLY A 329 -1.79 18.96 -10.78
C GLY A 329 -1.35 18.81 -9.33
N VAL A 330 -0.15 18.27 -9.07
CA VAL A 330 0.40 18.06 -7.73
C VAL A 330 0.92 19.37 -7.17
N THR A 331 0.32 19.84 -6.07
CA THR A 331 0.70 21.12 -5.43
C THR A 331 1.63 20.95 -4.24
N VAL A 332 1.71 19.76 -3.65
CA VAL A 332 2.53 19.47 -2.47
C VAL A 332 3.23 18.12 -2.65
N ILE A 333 4.53 18.08 -2.34
CA ILE A 333 5.26 16.84 -2.13
C ILE A 333 5.31 16.56 -0.64
N GLU A 334 4.56 15.57 -0.19
CA GLU A 334 4.43 15.22 1.23
C GLU A 334 5.75 14.70 1.82
N PRO A 335 5.91 14.74 3.17
CA PRO A 335 7.13 14.28 3.82
C PRO A 335 7.55 12.87 3.42
N VAL A 336 8.85 12.70 3.20
CA VAL A 336 9.49 11.41 2.97
C VAL A 336 8.97 10.66 1.72
N SER A 337 8.29 11.36 0.79
CA SER A 337 7.62 10.72 -0.36
C SER A 337 8.56 9.95 -1.27
N PHE A 338 9.77 10.46 -1.51
CA PHE A 338 10.81 9.88 -2.37
C PHE A 338 12.11 9.56 -1.61
N SER A 339 12.06 9.53 -0.28
CA SER A 339 13.24 9.22 0.53
C SER A 339 13.80 7.84 0.18
N ASP A 340 15.12 7.68 0.16
CA ASP A 340 15.82 6.42 -0.14
C ASP A 340 15.61 5.91 -1.59
N CYS A 341 15.20 6.78 -2.52
CA CYS A 341 15.25 6.51 -3.96
C CYS A 341 16.68 6.64 -4.50
N LYS A 342 17.57 5.74 -4.07
CA LYS A 342 19.03 5.85 -4.27
C LYS A 342 19.49 5.94 -5.74
N SER A 343 18.71 5.39 -6.67
CA SER A 343 19.02 5.42 -8.11
C SER A 343 18.35 6.57 -8.85
N LEU A 344 17.63 7.46 -8.16
CA LEU A 344 16.94 8.58 -8.78
C LEU A 344 17.98 9.58 -9.29
N GLU A 345 18.15 9.66 -10.60
CA GLU A 345 19.10 10.54 -11.30
C GLU A 345 18.48 11.90 -11.60
N SER A 346 17.18 11.93 -11.93
CA SER A 346 16.43 13.15 -12.24
C SER A 346 15.01 13.13 -11.70
N VAL A 347 14.49 14.31 -11.37
CA VAL A 347 13.09 14.53 -11.01
C VAL A 347 12.60 15.80 -11.69
N THR A 348 11.46 15.73 -12.36
CA THR A 348 10.76 16.92 -12.86
C THR A 348 9.69 17.32 -11.86
N LEU A 349 9.90 18.47 -11.21
CA LEU A 349 8.97 19.06 -10.26
C LEU A 349 7.86 19.84 -11.00
N PRO A 350 6.61 19.81 -10.52
CA PRO A 350 5.48 20.45 -11.20
C PRO A 350 5.50 21.97 -11.03
N SER A 351 5.07 22.72 -12.05
CA SER A 351 5.10 24.19 -12.02
C SER A 351 4.20 24.81 -10.92
N ASN A 352 3.15 24.11 -10.52
CA ASN A 352 2.20 24.55 -9.48
C ASN A 352 2.60 24.08 -8.07
N LEU A 353 3.81 23.54 -7.88
CA LEU A 353 4.29 23.07 -6.59
C LEU A 353 4.44 24.25 -5.64
N THR A 354 3.85 24.17 -4.44
CA THR A 354 3.94 25.22 -3.41
C THR A 354 4.94 24.90 -2.30
N SER A 355 5.20 23.61 -2.04
CA SER A 355 6.09 23.18 -0.95
C SER A 355 6.69 21.79 -1.18
N ILE A 356 7.89 21.60 -0.60
CA ILE A 356 8.62 20.32 -0.56
C ILE A 356 8.79 19.92 0.91
N GLY A 357 8.17 18.80 1.30
CA GLY A 357 8.09 18.37 2.71
C GLY A 357 9.36 17.77 3.31
N ASP A 358 9.34 17.60 4.63
CA ASP A 358 10.46 17.05 5.41
C ASP A 358 10.96 15.72 4.83
N ASN A 359 12.29 15.62 4.61
CA ASN A 359 12.93 14.42 4.06
C ASN A 359 12.38 13.94 2.70
N ALA A 360 11.66 14.79 1.93
CA ALA A 360 10.97 14.39 0.70
C ALA A 360 11.84 13.58 -0.26
N PHE A 361 13.08 14.01 -0.50
CA PHE A 361 14.08 13.39 -1.38
C PHE A 361 15.36 13.01 -0.62
N SER A 362 15.30 12.82 0.71
CA SER A 362 16.50 12.45 1.46
C SER A 362 17.06 11.09 1.00
N LEU A 363 18.38 10.93 1.00
CA LEU A 363 19.08 9.73 0.52
C LEU A 363 18.86 9.41 -0.97
N CYS A 364 18.49 10.39 -1.80
CA CYS A 364 18.54 10.26 -3.27
C CYS A 364 20.00 10.39 -3.75
N GLU A 365 20.82 9.38 -3.44
CA GLU A 365 22.27 9.40 -3.61
C GLU A 365 22.75 9.57 -5.08
N SER A 366 21.86 9.39 -6.07
CA SER A 366 22.18 9.53 -7.50
C SER A 366 21.69 10.84 -8.14
N LEU A 367 20.90 11.65 -7.43
CA LEU A 367 20.28 12.85 -7.97
C LEU A 367 21.36 13.88 -8.25
N THR A 368 21.42 14.42 -9.47
CA THR A 368 22.51 15.33 -9.90
C THR A 368 22.11 16.79 -9.93
N GLU A 369 20.85 17.07 -10.27
CA GLU A 369 20.32 18.42 -10.42
C GLU A 369 18.88 18.48 -9.94
N VAL A 370 18.50 19.61 -9.33
CA VAL A 370 17.11 19.95 -9.02
C VAL A 370 16.84 21.41 -9.36
N ILE A 371 15.78 21.64 -10.13
CA ILE A 371 15.25 22.98 -10.39
C ILE A 371 13.98 23.15 -9.55
N ILE A 372 14.02 24.06 -8.57
CA ILE A 372 12.88 24.37 -7.72
C ILE A 372 11.92 25.29 -8.50
N PRO A 373 10.63 24.96 -8.66
CA PRO A 373 9.68 25.80 -9.39
C PRO A 373 9.32 27.11 -8.67
N ASP A 374 8.97 28.16 -9.43
CA ASP A 374 8.61 29.51 -8.93
C ASP A 374 7.37 29.55 -8.03
N GLY A 375 6.58 28.47 -7.99
CA GLY A 375 5.47 28.35 -7.04
C GLY A 375 5.92 28.02 -5.61
N VAL A 376 7.14 27.52 -5.43
CA VAL A 376 7.60 26.99 -4.14
C VAL A 376 7.96 28.14 -3.22
N THR A 377 7.35 28.17 -2.03
CA THR A 377 7.62 29.18 -1.01
C THR A 377 8.43 28.65 0.17
N PHE A 378 8.52 27.33 0.31
CA PHE A 378 9.06 26.65 1.49
C PHE A 378 9.73 25.32 1.12
N ILE A 379 10.98 25.14 1.55
CA ILE A 379 11.75 23.89 1.47
C ILE A 379 12.04 23.39 2.89
N ASP A 380 11.42 22.28 3.28
CA ASP A 380 11.44 21.77 4.66
C ASP A 380 12.76 21.07 5.04
N SER A 381 12.84 20.67 6.31
CA SER A 381 13.97 20.04 6.95
C SER A 381 14.44 18.84 6.14
N SER A 382 15.76 18.75 5.91
CA SER A 382 16.36 17.57 5.27
C SER A 382 15.75 17.16 3.92
N ALA A 383 15.04 18.05 3.22
CA ALA A 383 14.32 17.74 1.98
C ALA A 383 15.18 17.00 0.94
N PHE A 384 16.44 17.40 0.79
CA PHE A 384 17.45 16.79 -0.08
C PHE A 384 18.68 16.31 0.72
N TYR A 385 18.50 15.94 1.98
CA TYR A 385 19.62 15.47 2.83
C TYR A 385 20.32 14.24 2.22
N TYR A 386 21.65 14.29 2.14
CA TYR A 386 22.50 13.18 1.70
C TYR A 386 22.26 12.77 0.24
N CYS A 387 21.97 13.75 -0.63
CA CYS A 387 21.98 13.61 -2.08
C CYS A 387 23.42 13.78 -2.59
N ARG A 388 24.27 12.79 -2.35
CA ARG A 388 25.74 12.85 -2.55
C ARG A 388 26.23 13.23 -3.94
N LYS A 389 25.42 13.00 -4.99
CA LYS A 389 25.75 13.39 -6.37
C LYS A 389 25.10 14.71 -6.79
N LEU A 390 24.36 15.38 -5.91
CA LEU A 390 23.69 16.63 -6.21
C LEU A 390 24.74 17.72 -6.38
N MET A 391 24.87 18.18 -7.61
CA MET A 391 25.84 19.19 -8.02
C MET A 391 25.19 20.55 -8.16
N THR A 392 23.95 20.59 -8.64
CA THR A 392 23.25 21.83 -8.97
C THR A 392 21.88 21.86 -8.32
N VAL A 393 21.58 22.96 -7.61
CA VAL A 393 20.20 23.30 -7.24
C VAL A 393 19.92 24.73 -7.65
N VAL A 394 18.84 24.94 -8.39
CA VAL A 394 18.33 26.26 -8.76
C VAL A 394 17.15 26.58 -7.85
N ILE A 395 17.25 27.69 -7.10
CA ILE A 395 16.25 28.15 -6.13
C ILE A 395 15.72 29.52 -6.54
N PRO A 396 14.40 29.66 -6.82
CA PRO A 396 13.80 30.92 -7.27
C PRO A 396 13.57 31.92 -6.11
N GLU A 397 13.31 33.19 -6.44
CA GLU A 397 13.01 34.24 -5.45
C GLU A 397 11.76 33.96 -4.61
N SER A 398 10.83 33.16 -5.12
CA SER A 398 9.59 32.80 -4.44
C SER A 398 9.84 32.05 -3.13
N VAL A 399 10.98 31.38 -2.99
CA VAL A 399 11.34 30.64 -1.77
C VAL A 399 11.64 31.64 -0.66
N THR A 400 10.83 31.59 0.40
CA THR A 400 10.95 32.49 1.55
C THR A 400 11.56 31.83 2.79
N GLU A 401 11.70 30.50 2.77
CA GLU A 401 12.29 29.74 3.87
C GLU A 401 12.92 28.43 3.37
N ILE A 402 14.16 28.17 3.80
CA ILE A 402 14.87 26.90 3.63
C ILE A 402 15.25 26.40 5.02
N VAL A 403 14.63 25.29 5.45
CA VAL A 403 14.76 24.80 6.82
C VAL A 403 16.06 24.01 7.01
N ARG A 404 16.47 23.86 8.27
CA ARG A 404 17.73 23.22 8.68
C ARG A 404 17.99 21.91 7.92
N SER A 405 19.20 21.82 7.37
CA SER A 405 19.72 20.63 6.70
C SER A 405 19.02 20.20 5.42
N ALA A 406 18.16 21.04 4.82
CA ALA A 406 17.54 20.81 3.51
C ALA A 406 18.52 20.27 2.45
N PHE A 407 19.73 20.82 2.36
CA PHE A 407 20.80 20.40 1.44
C PHE A 407 22.11 20.08 2.20
N SER A 408 22.02 19.26 3.25
CA SER A 408 23.18 18.85 4.04
C SER A 408 23.72 17.49 3.59
N GLN A 409 25.04 17.32 3.70
CA GLN A 409 25.78 16.12 3.27
C GLN A 409 25.83 15.92 1.74
N ASP A 410 25.79 17.05 1.02
CA ASP A 410 25.85 17.13 -0.44
C ASP A 410 27.21 17.78 -0.83
N ASP A 411 28.27 16.97 -0.83
CA ASP A 411 29.67 17.44 -0.79
C ASP A 411 30.10 18.31 -1.99
N ASN A 412 29.38 18.27 -3.11
CA ASN A 412 29.72 18.98 -4.36
C ASN A 412 28.64 19.96 -4.83
N LEU A 413 27.68 20.28 -3.97
CA LEU A 413 26.55 21.14 -4.32
C LEU A 413 26.99 22.59 -4.58
N THR A 414 26.48 23.19 -5.65
CA THR A 414 26.41 24.63 -5.89
C THR A 414 24.95 25.06 -5.93
N ILE A 415 24.60 26.09 -5.14
CA ILE A 415 23.27 26.69 -5.14
C ILE A 415 23.28 27.88 -6.09
N TYR A 416 22.32 27.89 -7.01
CA TYR A 416 21.99 29.01 -7.88
C TYR A 416 20.74 29.69 -7.33
N GLY A 417 20.79 30.99 -7.08
CA GLY A 417 19.65 31.77 -6.61
C GLY A 417 19.91 33.27 -6.73
N PHE A 418 18.95 34.11 -6.38
CA PHE A 418 19.05 35.56 -6.57
C PHE A 418 19.87 36.21 -5.45
N GLU A 419 20.55 37.33 -5.76
CA GLU A 419 21.30 38.08 -4.75
C GLU A 419 20.36 38.63 -3.67
N GLY A 420 20.74 38.52 -2.39
CA GLY A 420 19.93 38.89 -1.23
C GLY A 420 18.83 37.89 -0.87
N SER A 421 18.67 36.80 -1.64
CA SER A 421 17.64 35.79 -1.39
C SER A 421 17.95 34.90 -0.19
N VAL A 422 16.93 34.14 0.25
CA VAL A 422 17.12 33.11 1.29
C VAL A 422 18.04 31.98 0.83
N ALA A 423 18.17 31.76 -0.48
CA ALA A 423 19.09 30.79 -1.05
C ALA A 423 20.55 31.22 -0.80
N GLU A 424 20.88 32.50 -1.02
CA GLU A 424 22.21 33.05 -0.72
C GLU A 424 22.54 32.93 0.78
N VAL A 425 21.60 33.32 1.63
CA VAL A 425 21.74 33.24 3.09
C VAL A 425 22.01 31.80 3.53
N TYR A 426 21.20 30.85 3.04
CA TYR A 426 21.34 29.44 3.36
C TYR A 426 22.70 28.88 2.89
N ALA A 427 23.10 29.18 1.66
CA ALA A 427 24.36 28.73 1.10
C ALA A 427 25.55 29.24 1.93
N ARG A 428 25.55 30.53 2.28
CA ARG A 428 26.57 31.17 3.13
C ARG A 428 26.66 30.52 4.52
N GLU A 429 25.53 30.24 5.16
CA GLU A 429 25.48 29.66 6.51
C GLU A 429 25.97 28.21 6.54
N ASN A 430 25.71 27.45 5.48
CA ASN A 430 26.11 26.05 5.36
C ASN A 430 27.44 25.86 4.61
N ARG A 431 28.10 26.95 4.19
CA ARG A 431 29.36 26.96 3.42
C ARG A 431 29.25 26.21 2.08
N ILE A 432 28.10 26.34 1.44
CA ILE A 432 27.82 25.81 0.11
C ILE A 432 28.18 26.90 -0.91
N PRO A 433 28.91 26.60 -2.00
CA PRO A 433 29.10 27.51 -3.12
C PRO A 433 27.76 28.11 -3.60
N PHE A 434 27.75 29.43 -3.78
CA PHE A 434 26.60 30.16 -4.29
C PHE A 434 26.99 30.85 -5.60
N VAL A 435 26.15 30.72 -6.61
CA VAL A 435 26.23 31.49 -7.85
C VAL A 435 24.95 32.33 -7.91
N ALA A 436 25.12 33.65 -7.94
CA ALA A 436 23.99 34.52 -8.20
C ALA A 436 23.43 34.16 -9.59
N ILE A 437 22.17 33.75 -9.64
CA ILE A 437 21.36 33.92 -10.83
C ILE A 437 21.32 35.42 -10.98
N VAL A 438 22.07 35.90 -11.96
CA VAL A 438 21.93 37.28 -12.32
C VAL A 438 20.60 37.32 -13.03
N ASP A 439 19.59 37.80 -12.31
CA ASP A 439 18.42 38.36 -12.94
C ASP A 439 18.89 39.61 -13.63
N TYR A 440 19.54 39.39 -14.75
CA TYR A 440 19.17 40.23 -15.83
C TYR A 440 17.97 39.50 -16.40
N GLU A 441 16.88 40.23 -16.52
CA GLU A 441 16.21 40.45 -17.80
C GLU A 441 17.21 40.49 -19.01
N THR A 442 18.35 39.77 -19.07
CA THR A 442 19.22 39.71 -20.25
C THR A 442 18.39 38.98 -21.27
N GLY A 443 17.97 39.75 -22.26
CA GLY A 443 17.01 39.33 -23.26
C GLY A 443 15.57 39.80 -23.03
N ASP A 444 15.25 40.49 -21.93
CA ASP A 444 14.06 41.32 -21.78
C ASP A 444 14.44 42.78 -22.11
N ALA A 445 14.44 43.05 -23.40
CA ALA A 445 14.89 44.31 -23.96
C ALA A 445 13.76 45.37 -23.95
N ASP A 446 12.52 44.98 -23.68
CA ASP A 446 11.40 45.90 -23.54
C ASP A 446 11.01 46.22 -22.08
N MET A 447 11.71 45.60 -21.12
CA MET A 447 11.57 45.75 -19.66
C MET A 447 10.14 45.47 -19.19
N ASP A 448 9.50 44.45 -19.79
CA ASP A 448 8.14 44.03 -19.41
C ASP A 448 8.12 42.87 -18.39
N GLY A 449 9.30 42.39 -17.99
CA GLY A 449 9.52 41.32 -17.02
C GLY A 449 9.39 39.91 -17.61
N GLU A 450 9.21 39.77 -18.93
CA GLU A 450 9.11 38.49 -19.62
C GLU A 450 10.05 38.43 -20.84
N ILE A 451 10.89 37.40 -20.96
CA ILE A 451 11.68 37.18 -22.18
C ILE A 451 10.80 36.56 -23.27
N THR A 452 10.35 37.41 -24.20
CA THR A 452 9.44 37.05 -25.29
C THR A 452 9.98 37.48 -26.66
N ILE A 453 9.19 37.23 -27.71
CA ILE A 453 9.54 37.67 -29.06
C ILE A 453 9.54 39.21 -29.18
N LYS A 454 8.89 39.92 -28.25
CA LYS A 454 8.87 41.38 -28.25
C LYS A 454 10.25 41.94 -27.95
N ASP A 455 11.04 41.25 -27.15
CA ASP A 455 12.39 41.65 -26.77
C ASP A 455 13.37 41.53 -27.92
N ALA A 456 13.34 40.40 -28.62
CA ALA A 456 14.06 40.25 -29.88
C ALA A 456 13.64 41.33 -30.90
N THR A 457 12.36 41.75 -30.88
CA THR A 457 11.85 42.83 -31.72
C THR A 457 12.37 44.20 -31.28
N ALA A 458 12.46 44.47 -29.96
CA ALA A 458 12.98 45.70 -29.40
C ALA A 458 14.45 45.91 -29.78
N ILE A 459 15.27 44.85 -29.69
CA ILE A 459 16.67 44.85 -30.16
C ILE A 459 16.75 45.13 -31.67
N GLN A 460 15.92 44.48 -32.48
CA GLN A 460 15.91 44.70 -33.94
C GLN A 460 15.55 46.15 -34.30
N LYS A 461 14.58 46.75 -33.60
CA LYS A 461 14.20 48.16 -33.80
C LYS A 461 15.32 49.11 -33.37
N HIS A 462 16.06 48.79 -32.31
CA HIS A 462 17.26 49.52 -31.90
C HIS A 462 18.33 49.55 -32.98
N LEU A 463 18.68 48.37 -33.51
CA LEU A 463 19.68 48.24 -34.56
C LEU A 463 19.25 48.91 -35.88
N ALA A 464 17.95 48.93 -36.16
CA ALA A 464 17.37 49.59 -37.32
C ALA A 464 17.19 51.11 -37.15
N LEU A 465 17.55 51.68 -35.99
CA LEU A 465 17.36 53.09 -35.63
C LEU A 465 15.88 53.54 -35.69
N ILE A 466 14.97 52.60 -35.40
CA ILE A 466 13.52 52.84 -35.38
C ILE A 466 13.08 53.32 -33.99
N GLU A 467 13.58 52.67 -32.94
CA GLU A 467 13.38 53.01 -31.52
C GLU A 467 14.71 52.84 -30.81
N VAL A 468 15.10 53.74 -29.89
CA VAL A 468 16.42 53.67 -29.23
C VAL A 468 16.25 53.06 -27.84
N LEU A 469 16.92 51.94 -27.58
CA LEU A 469 17.16 51.41 -26.25
C LEU A 469 18.26 52.24 -25.59
N GLU A 470 18.03 52.66 -24.34
CA GLU A 470 18.97 53.45 -23.57
C GLU A 470 18.97 52.96 -22.11
N GLY A 471 20.07 53.23 -21.41
CA GLY A 471 20.19 52.88 -19.99
C GLY A 471 20.09 51.37 -19.76
N GLU A 472 19.23 51.00 -18.83
CA GLU A 472 19.03 49.61 -18.38
C GLU A 472 18.52 48.70 -19.50
N ALA A 473 17.56 49.15 -20.30
CA ALA A 473 17.07 48.41 -21.47
C ALA A 473 18.18 48.08 -22.48
N LEU A 474 19.19 48.94 -22.60
CA LEU A 474 20.32 48.72 -23.49
C LEU A 474 21.32 47.69 -22.91
N SER A 475 21.50 47.65 -21.59
CA SER A 475 22.30 46.60 -20.94
C SER A 475 21.61 45.24 -20.98
N LEU A 476 20.28 45.21 -20.82
CA LEU A 476 19.48 44.00 -20.86
C LEU A 476 19.38 43.42 -22.28
N ALA A 477 19.48 44.27 -23.30
CA ALA A 477 19.55 43.86 -24.70
C ALA A 477 20.86 43.15 -25.10
N ASP A 478 21.90 43.18 -24.28
CA ASP A 478 23.19 42.50 -24.50
C ASP A 478 23.11 41.06 -23.97
N TYR A 479 22.34 40.22 -24.67
CA TYR A 479 21.98 38.87 -24.21
C TYR A 479 23.19 37.95 -24.06
N ASP A 480 24.20 38.10 -24.92
CA ASP A 480 25.42 37.27 -24.86
C ASP A 480 26.56 37.86 -24.03
N GLU A 481 26.31 39.01 -23.40
CA GLU A 481 27.20 39.74 -22.48
C GLU A 481 28.58 40.07 -23.09
N ASP A 482 28.68 40.24 -24.41
CA ASP A 482 29.93 40.58 -25.08
C ASP A 482 30.28 42.07 -25.04
N GLY A 483 29.39 42.88 -24.45
CA GLY A 483 29.51 44.32 -24.29
C GLY A 483 29.02 45.11 -25.50
N VAL A 484 28.45 44.46 -26.51
CA VAL A 484 27.85 45.11 -27.69
C VAL A 484 26.51 44.50 -28.08
N VAL A 485 25.45 45.31 -28.03
CA VAL A 485 24.13 44.91 -28.56
C VAL A 485 24.18 44.77 -30.09
N THR A 486 23.99 43.56 -30.58
CA THR A 486 24.00 43.20 -32.00
C THR A 486 22.78 42.36 -32.41
N ILE A 487 22.71 41.98 -33.68
CA ILE A 487 21.67 41.07 -34.18
C ILE A 487 21.82 39.65 -33.60
N LYS A 488 23.00 39.33 -33.06
CA LYS A 488 23.27 38.03 -32.45
C LYS A 488 22.46 37.88 -31.16
N ASP A 489 22.37 38.93 -30.35
CA ASP A 489 21.55 38.96 -29.13
C ASP A 489 20.09 38.66 -29.40
N ALA A 490 19.50 39.37 -30.39
CA ALA A 490 18.14 39.08 -30.85
C ALA A 490 17.95 37.65 -31.36
N THR A 491 18.99 37.05 -31.95
CA THR A 491 18.95 35.68 -32.48
C THR A 491 19.02 34.65 -31.35
N GLU A 492 19.82 34.90 -30.32
CA GLU A 492 19.92 34.00 -29.16
C GLU A 492 18.64 34.04 -28.32
N ILE A 493 18.03 35.22 -28.11
CA ILE A 493 16.69 35.33 -27.50
C ILE A 493 15.65 34.51 -28.29
N GLN A 494 15.68 34.58 -29.63
CA GLN A 494 14.77 33.78 -30.45
C GLN A 494 14.98 32.27 -30.31
N LYS A 495 16.24 31.81 -30.13
CA LYS A 495 16.53 30.40 -29.87
C LYS A 495 16.08 29.97 -28.48
N PHE A 496 16.21 30.85 -27.49
CA PHE A 496 15.75 30.63 -26.10
C PHE A 496 14.26 30.34 -26.10
N ILE A 497 13.49 31.24 -26.72
CA ILE A 497 12.04 31.12 -26.86
C ILE A 497 11.65 29.86 -27.65
N ALA A 498 12.45 29.46 -28.64
CA ALA A 498 12.20 28.27 -29.44
C ALA A 498 12.67 26.95 -28.78
N GLY A 499 13.35 27.01 -27.63
CA GLY A 499 13.91 25.84 -26.94
C GLY A 499 15.06 25.17 -27.69
N ILE A 500 15.87 25.93 -28.46
CA ILE A 500 16.94 25.42 -29.34
C ILE A 500 18.34 25.64 -28.73
N ILE A 501 18.44 26.22 -27.52
CA ILE A 501 19.72 26.50 -26.84
C ILE A 501 20.18 25.30 -26.02
#